data_AF-A0A662V6K3-F1
#
_entry.id   AF-A0A662V6K3-F1
#
_cell.length_a   1.000
_cell.length_b   1.000
_cell.length_c   1.000
_cell.angle_alpha   90.00
_cell.angle_beta   90.00
_cell.angle_gamma   90.00
#
_symmetry.space_group_name_H-M   'P 1'
#
loop_
_entity.id
_entity.type
_entity.pdbx_description
1 polymer ?
#
loop_
_entity_poly.entity_id
_entity_poly.type
_entity_poly.pdbx_seq_one_letter_code
_entity_poly.pdbx_strand_id
1 'polypeptide(L)'
;MLAYFPEMILTLQVIRNCVSKGAISTCYREMRKTLENISWVIVDDILLFRRNDDGYYSKFFIPPLRMPSKEWYEWSRNKNLIIKSMSDLTKSLESVVKKIRDKYGWTKRKIERAIFDNMTYPLFLVSIGVSRQIPANLKLAIPSYEVKSFKPVIAKNIENVILQLKNDRLSNSDREFVEELTELLIEGKSPTITIPYPSTSFVIQLMERLSKLNLMKLYDEYSYFVHSYDEAWQLYPFSSVLEFKIFKHEIRLFIEVISKLLTFYENNIIKR
;
A
#
# COMPACT_ATOMS: atom_id res chain seq x y z
N MET A 1 -1.61 -11.78 4.91
CA MET A 1 -2.83 -11.69 5.74
C MET A 1 -2.80 -12.70 6.88
N LEU A 2 -2.51 -13.98 6.62
CA LEU A 2 -2.48 -15.03 7.66
C LEU A 2 -1.61 -14.66 8.88
N ALA A 3 -0.45 -14.02 8.65
CA ALA A 3 0.45 -13.60 9.73
C ALA A 3 -0.14 -12.54 10.68
N TYR A 4 -1.13 -11.74 10.24
CA TYR A 4 -1.74 -10.68 11.04
C TYR A 4 -3.03 -11.12 11.74
N PHE A 5 -3.68 -12.20 11.30
CA PHE A 5 -4.95 -12.63 11.89
C PHE A 5 -4.93 -12.83 13.41
N PRO A 6 -3.87 -13.43 14.02
CA PRO A 6 -3.80 -13.54 15.47
C PRO A 6 -3.85 -12.17 16.17
N GLU A 7 -3.02 -11.21 15.71
CA GLU A 7 -2.99 -9.84 16.26
C GLU A 7 -4.32 -9.12 16.03
N MET A 8 -4.95 -9.29 14.87
CA MET A 8 -6.26 -8.70 14.56
C MET A 8 -7.35 -9.22 15.49
N ILE A 9 -7.39 -10.53 15.76
CA ILE A 9 -8.36 -11.14 16.69
C ILE A 9 -8.16 -10.57 18.10
N LEU A 10 -6.91 -10.47 18.55
CA LEU A 10 -6.60 -9.85 19.85
C LEU A 10 -7.04 -8.38 19.89
N THR A 11 -6.78 -7.60 18.84
CA THR A 11 -7.19 -6.20 18.76
C THR A 11 -8.71 -6.05 18.80
N LEU A 12 -9.46 -6.92 18.10
CA LEU A 12 -10.93 -6.94 18.15
C LEU A 12 -11.46 -7.33 19.55
N GLN A 13 -10.79 -8.25 20.25
CA GLN A 13 -11.12 -8.57 21.64
C GLN A 13 -10.85 -7.39 22.58
N VAL A 14 -9.75 -6.66 22.38
CA VAL A 14 -9.46 -5.42 23.12
C VAL A 14 -10.55 -4.39 22.88
N ILE A 15 -10.95 -4.15 21.62
CA ILE A 15 -12.06 -3.25 21.28
C ILE A 15 -13.31 -3.66 22.04
N ARG A 16 -13.71 -4.95 21.99
CA ARG A 16 -14.89 -5.45 22.70
C ARG A 16 -14.82 -5.19 24.21
N ASN A 17 -13.65 -5.40 24.83
CA ASN A 17 -13.43 -5.14 26.25
C ASN A 17 -13.44 -3.65 26.59
N CYS A 18 -12.92 -2.80 25.70
CA CYS A 18 -12.97 -1.35 25.87
C CYS A 18 -14.41 -0.85 25.76
N VAL A 19 -15.22 -1.38 24.83
CA VAL A 19 -16.64 -1.08 24.72
C VAL A 19 -17.39 -1.44 26.00
N SER A 20 -17.15 -2.64 26.56
CA SER A 20 -17.83 -3.07 27.78
C SER A 20 -17.46 -2.25 29.02
N LYS A 21 -16.26 -1.66 29.03
CA LYS A 21 -15.77 -0.79 30.12
C LYS A 21 -15.99 0.71 29.87
N GLY A 22 -16.51 1.08 28.70
CA GLY A 22 -16.69 2.48 28.31
C GLY A 22 -15.44 3.26 27.97
N ALA A 23 -14.34 2.59 27.64
CA ALA A 23 -13.10 3.22 27.19
C ALA A 23 -13.16 3.55 25.69
N ILE A 24 -13.98 4.53 25.31
CA ILE A 24 -14.26 4.94 23.93
C ILE A 24 -13.01 5.45 23.21
N SER A 25 -12.21 6.34 23.82
CA SER A 25 -10.98 6.84 23.18
C SER A 25 -10.01 5.70 22.85
N THR A 26 -9.89 4.72 23.75
CA THR A 26 -9.10 3.51 23.50
C THR A 26 -9.69 2.68 22.35
N CYS A 27 -11.01 2.58 22.22
CA CYS A 27 -11.62 1.91 21.07
C CYS A 27 -11.22 2.55 19.74
N TYR A 28 -11.26 3.89 19.63
CA TYR A 28 -10.83 4.59 18.41
C TYR A 28 -9.36 4.35 18.09
N ARG A 29 -8.49 4.34 19.10
CA ARG A 29 -7.07 4.00 18.93
C ARG A 29 -6.86 2.61 18.36
N GLU A 30 -7.58 1.61 18.87
CA GLU A 30 -7.49 0.23 18.38
C GLU A 30 -8.15 0.05 17.00
N MET A 31 -9.25 0.76 16.70
CA MET A 31 -9.84 0.79 15.36
C MET A 31 -8.86 1.37 14.33
N ARG A 32 -8.18 2.47 14.68
CA ARG A 32 -7.11 3.03 13.84
C ARG A 32 -5.98 2.03 13.64
N LYS A 33 -5.44 1.45 14.72
CA LYS A 33 -4.35 0.46 14.64
C LYS A 33 -4.73 -0.74 13.75
N THR A 34 -5.99 -1.19 13.83
CA THR A 34 -6.50 -2.24 12.95
C THR A 34 -6.47 -1.81 11.48
N LEU A 35 -6.91 -0.59 11.17
CA LEU A 35 -6.90 -0.05 9.81
C LEU A 35 -5.48 0.09 9.25
N GLU A 36 -4.54 0.56 10.07
CA GLU A 36 -3.11 0.68 9.72
C GLU A 36 -2.53 -0.70 9.35
N ASN A 37 -2.67 -1.67 10.25
CA ASN A 37 -2.08 -3.00 10.09
C ASN A 37 -2.73 -3.80 8.97
N ILE A 38 -4.06 -3.78 8.86
CA ILE A 38 -4.76 -4.53 7.81
C ILE A 38 -4.42 -3.98 6.42
N SER A 39 -4.33 -2.64 6.29
CA SER A 39 -3.94 -2.00 5.03
C SER A 39 -2.52 -2.39 4.64
N TRP A 40 -1.59 -2.37 5.60
CA TRP A 40 -0.21 -2.77 5.40
C TRP A 40 -0.07 -4.20 4.87
N VAL A 41 -0.75 -5.13 5.55
CA VAL A 41 -0.66 -6.56 5.25
C VAL A 41 -1.37 -6.91 3.94
N ILE A 42 -2.50 -6.27 3.63
CA ILE A 42 -3.20 -6.49 2.35
C ILE A 42 -2.39 -5.92 1.18
N VAL A 43 -1.81 -4.73 1.33
CA VAL A 43 -0.96 -4.14 0.29
C VAL A 43 0.27 -5.02 0.01
N ASP A 44 0.94 -5.50 1.06
CA ASP A 44 2.05 -6.45 0.93
C ASP A 44 1.67 -7.69 0.12
N ASP A 45 0.60 -8.37 0.52
CA ASP A 45 0.14 -9.58 -0.16
C ASP A 45 -0.31 -9.29 -1.60
N ILE A 46 -0.93 -8.15 -1.87
CA ILE A 46 -1.34 -7.76 -3.22
C ILE A 46 -0.14 -7.57 -4.12
N LEU A 47 0.86 -6.80 -3.68
CA LEU A 47 2.06 -6.55 -4.47
C LEU A 47 2.83 -7.84 -4.72
N LEU A 48 2.75 -8.80 -3.79
CA LEU A 48 3.43 -10.09 -3.87
C LEU A 48 2.68 -11.11 -4.73
N PHE A 49 1.42 -11.38 -4.42
CA PHE A 49 0.71 -12.57 -4.88
C PHE A 49 -0.37 -12.30 -5.93
N ARG A 50 -0.72 -11.04 -6.23
CA ARG A 50 -1.81 -10.75 -7.18
C ARG A 50 -1.57 -11.37 -8.57
N ARG A 51 -0.32 -11.63 -8.95
CA ARG A 51 0.05 -12.33 -10.17
C ARG A 51 0.90 -13.54 -9.77
N ASN A 52 0.42 -14.76 -10.07
CA ASN A 52 1.14 -16.02 -9.87
C ASN A 52 2.36 -16.11 -10.80
N ASP A 53 3.29 -15.18 -10.65
CA ASP A 53 4.55 -15.13 -11.39
C ASP A 53 5.60 -15.91 -10.60
N ASP A 54 5.40 -17.23 -10.52
CA ASP A 54 6.23 -18.18 -9.78
C ASP A 54 7.71 -18.16 -10.21
N GLY A 55 7.99 -17.69 -11.43
CA GLY A 55 9.34 -17.61 -11.98
C GLY A 55 10.23 -16.51 -11.39
N TYR A 56 9.66 -15.46 -10.77
CA TYR A 56 10.46 -14.32 -10.28
C TYR A 56 10.67 -14.30 -8.78
N TYR A 57 9.68 -14.73 -8.01
CA TYR A 57 9.80 -14.85 -6.56
C TYR A 57 10.62 -16.10 -6.20
N SER A 58 11.88 -16.10 -6.64
CA SER A 58 12.90 -17.04 -6.18
C SER A 58 13.05 -16.94 -4.65
N LYS A 59 13.66 -17.97 -4.04
CA LYS A 59 13.91 -18.10 -2.59
C LYS A 59 14.56 -16.89 -1.89
N PHE A 60 15.00 -15.85 -2.62
CA PHE A 60 15.77 -14.73 -2.09
C PHE A 60 15.13 -13.34 -2.23
N PHE A 61 13.93 -13.21 -2.84
CA PHE A 61 13.21 -11.93 -2.78
C PHE A 61 12.56 -11.76 -1.40
N ILE A 62 13.03 -10.78 -0.63
CA ILE A 62 12.40 -10.43 0.64
C ILE A 62 11.55 -9.17 0.44
N PRO A 63 10.21 -9.24 0.60
CA PRO A 63 9.34 -8.09 0.46
C PRO A 63 9.65 -7.01 1.52
N PRO A 64 9.86 -5.74 1.15
CA PRO A 64 10.27 -4.72 2.10
C PRO A 64 9.18 -4.42 3.14
N LEU A 65 7.90 -4.55 2.79
CA LEU A 65 6.80 -4.36 3.74
C LEU A 65 6.72 -5.46 4.80
N ARG A 66 7.45 -6.57 4.65
CA ARG A 66 7.61 -7.60 5.69
C ARG A 66 8.80 -7.37 6.61
N MET A 67 9.63 -6.39 6.31
CA MET A 67 10.82 -6.04 7.09
C MET A 67 10.82 -4.58 7.59
N PRO A 68 9.70 -4.00 8.05
CA PRO A 68 9.77 -2.69 8.67
C PRO A 68 10.67 -2.77 9.92
N SER A 69 11.69 -1.91 9.98
CA SER A 69 12.64 -1.85 11.08
C SER A 69 12.83 -0.42 11.56
N LYS A 70 13.23 -0.27 12.83
CA LYS A 70 13.53 1.05 13.42
C LYS A 70 14.69 1.71 12.68
N GLU A 71 15.70 0.91 12.34
CA GLU A 71 16.90 1.32 11.61
C GLU A 71 16.56 1.87 10.22
N TRP A 72 15.67 1.18 9.48
CA TRP A 72 15.20 1.66 8.18
C TRP A 72 14.44 2.98 8.33
N TYR A 73 13.53 3.07 9.30
CA TYR A 73 12.78 4.29 9.57
C TYR A 73 13.68 5.48 9.92
N GLU A 74 14.61 5.32 10.87
CA GLU A 74 15.50 6.39 11.31
C GLU A 74 16.45 6.85 10.21
N TRP A 75 17.04 5.91 9.46
CA TRP A 75 17.88 6.24 8.32
C TRP A 75 17.10 7.00 7.25
N SER A 76 15.91 6.50 6.89
CA SER A 76 15.04 7.16 5.91
C SER A 76 14.62 8.55 6.36
N ARG A 77 14.26 8.73 7.64
CA ARG A 77 13.93 10.03 8.21
C ARG A 77 15.09 11.01 8.08
N ASN A 78 16.29 10.61 8.47
CA ASN A 78 17.50 11.44 8.42
C ASN A 78 17.92 11.83 6.99
N LYS A 79 17.50 11.05 5.99
CA LYS A 79 17.79 11.31 4.58
C LYS A 79 16.62 11.94 3.81
N ASN A 80 15.51 12.28 4.49
CA ASN A 80 14.27 12.74 3.86
C ASN A 80 13.71 11.74 2.82
N LEU A 81 13.85 10.44 3.09
CA LEU A 81 13.41 9.32 2.25
C LEU A 81 12.21 8.61 2.88
N ILE A 82 11.19 9.38 3.27
CA ILE A 82 9.90 8.86 3.72
C ILE A 82 8.86 9.17 2.64
N ILE A 83 8.17 8.14 2.16
CA ILE A 83 7.07 8.29 1.21
C ILE A 83 5.82 8.63 2.01
N LYS A 84 5.25 9.81 1.74
CA LYS A 84 4.13 10.35 2.53
C LYS A 84 2.81 10.32 1.78
N SER A 85 2.85 10.30 0.45
CA SER A 85 1.63 10.49 -0.34
C SER A 85 1.66 9.69 -1.63
N MET A 86 0.46 9.42 -2.17
CA MET A 86 0.35 8.85 -3.51
C MET A 86 0.96 9.73 -4.60
N SER A 87 1.12 11.03 -4.34
CA SER A 87 1.76 11.94 -5.30
C SER A 87 3.19 11.50 -5.63
N ASP A 88 3.93 10.98 -4.65
CA ASP A 88 5.31 10.52 -4.80
C ASP A 88 5.40 9.36 -5.82
N LEU A 89 4.46 8.41 -5.73
CA LEU A 89 4.36 7.26 -6.65
C LEU A 89 3.78 7.66 -8.03
N THR A 90 2.80 8.56 -8.07
CA THR A 90 2.22 8.97 -9.36
C THR A 90 3.17 9.82 -10.19
N LYS A 91 4.02 10.65 -9.55
CA LYS A 91 5.05 11.45 -10.24
C LYS A 91 6.06 10.56 -10.98
N SER A 92 6.50 9.47 -10.35
CA SER A 92 7.45 8.54 -10.99
C SER A 92 6.86 7.80 -12.19
N LEU A 93 5.52 7.71 -12.28
CA LEU A 93 4.80 7.04 -13.37
C LEU A 93 4.31 8.00 -14.45
N GLU A 94 4.49 9.32 -14.27
CA GLU A 94 3.87 10.32 -15.14
C GLU A 94 4.36 10.23 -16.59
N SER A 95 5.65 9.95 -16.79
CA SER A 95 6.24 9.75 -18.12
C SER A 95 5.65 8.54 -18.84
N VAL A 96 5.49 7.41 -18.14
CA VAL A 96 4.84 6.19 -18.67
C VAL A 96 3.38 6.49 -19.03
N VAL A 97 2.64 7.12 -18.12
CA VAL A 97 1.23 7.48 -18.35
C VAL A 97 1.09 8.41 -19.54
N LYS A 98 1.98 9.39 -19.68
CA LYS A 98 2.02 10.31 -20.82
C LYS A 98 2.25 9.54 -22.12
N LYS A 99 3.26 8.68 -22.20
CA LYS A 99 3.51 7.89 -23.42
C LYS A 99 2.34 7.00 -23.82
N ILE A 100 1.72 6.31 -22.86
CA ILE A 100 0.54 5.48 -23.13
C ILE A 100 -0.61 6.33 -23.68
N ARG A 101 -0.85 7.50 -23.07
CA ARG A 101 -1.89 8.44 -23.53
C ARG A 101 -1.58 8.94 -24.94
N ASP A 102 -0.34 9.32 -25.20
CA ASP A 102 0.04 9.90 -26.49
C ASP A 102 -0.05 8.86 -27.62
N LYS A 103 0.17 7.56 -27.33
CA LYS A 103 0.00 6.46 -28.30
C LYS A 103 -1.46 6.06 -28.54
N TYR A 104 -2.29 5.95 -27.50
CA TYR A 104 -3.63 5.34 -27.60
C TYR A 104 -4.80 6.29 -27.34
N GLY A 105 -4.55 7.51 -26.88
CA GLY A 105 -5.59 8.51 -26.58
C GLY A 105 -6.41 8.25 -25.32
N TRP A 106 -6.05 7.28 -24.47
CA TRP A 106 -6.80 6.98 -23.24
C TRP A 106 -6.61 8.05 -22.15
N THR A 107 -7.61 8.21 -21.29
CA THR A 107 -7.54 9.19 -20.19
C THR A 107 -6.50 8.79 -19.13
N LYS A 108 -5.81 9.79 -18.55
CA LYS A 108 -4.84 9.61 -17.44
C LYS A 108 -5.39 8.72 -16.33
N ARG A 109 -6.64 8.97 -15.91
CA ARG A 109 -7.32 8.19 -14.86
C ARG A 109 -7.50 6.71 -15.24
N LYS A 110 -7.86 6.41 -16.50
CA LYS A 110 -8.02 5.02 -16.97
C LYS A 110 -6.66 4.30 -16.97
N ILE A 111 -5.61 4.96 -17.44
CA ILE A 111 -4.24 4.41 -17.50
C ILE A 111 -3.71 4.15 -16.10
N GLU A 112 -3.77 5.14 -15.21
CA GLU A 112 -3.33 4.97 -13.82
C GLU A 112 -4.06 3.83 -13.12
N ARG A 113 -5.38 3.72 -13.30
CA ARG A 113 -6.16 2.61 -12.74
C ARG A 113 -5.61 1.27 -13.24
N ALA A 114 -5.41 1.11 -14.56
CA ALA A 114 -4.85 -0.11 -15.10
C ALA A 114 -3.45 -0.40 -14.54
N ILE A 115 -2.59 0.62 -14.36
CA ILE A 115 -1.28 0.46 -13.73
C ILE A 115 -1.43 -0.08 -12.29
N PHE A 116 -2.24 0.55 -11.44
CA PHE A 116 -2.41 0.11 -10.05
C PHE A 116 -3.10 -1.26 -9.93
N ASP A 117 -4.01 -1.59 -10.84
CA ASP A 117 -4.67 -2.90 -10.88
C ASP A 117 -3.66 -4.02 -11.21
N ASN A 118 -2.62 -3.72 -11.99
CA ASN A 118 -1.59 -4.68 -12.43
C ASN A 118 -0.26 -4.59 -11.70
N MET A 119 -0.09 -3.62 -10.79
CA MET A 119 1.17 -3.37 -10.11
C MET A 119 1.54 -4.52 -9.18
N THR A 120 2.74 -5.07 -9.36
CA THR A 120 3.41 -5.97 -8.42
C THR A 120 4.62 -5.28 -7.78
N TYR A 121 5.28 -5.98 -6.84
CA TYR A 121 6.45 -5.47 -6.14
C TYR A 121 7.52 -4.88 -7.06
N PRO A 122 8.01 -5.57 -8.10
CA PRO A 122 9.01 -5.03 -9.02
C PRO A 122 8.67 -3.65 -9.60
N LEU A 123 7.44 -3.47 -10.12
CA LEU A 123 7.00 -2.18 -10.65
C LEU A 123 6.90 -1.12 -9.55
N PHE A 124 6.32 -1.49 -8.40
CA PHE A 124 6.21 -0.60 -7.24
C PHE A 124 7.59 -0.12 -6.77
N LEU A 125 8.52 -1.05 -6.54
CA LEU A 125 9.86 -0.77 -6.01
C LEU A 125 10.69 0.04 -6.98
N VAL A 126 10.65 -0.27 -8.27
CA VAL A 126 11.33 0.56 -9.27
C VAL A 126 10.72 1.96 -9.30
N SER A 127 9.40 2.11 -9.17
CA SER A 127 8.76 3.42 -9.19
C SER A 127 9.20 4.32 -8.03
N ILE A 128 9.34 3.77 -6.83
CA ILE A 128 9.69 4.56 -5.62
C ILE A 128 11.19 4.55 -5.27
N GLY A 129 11.95 3.64 -5.87
CA GLY A 129 13.35 3.39 -5.52
C GLY A 129 14.25 4.57 -5.83
N VAL A 130 15.21 4.82 -4.94
CA VAL A 130 16.17 5.92 -5.05
C VAL A 130 17.61 5.42 -5.11
N SER A 131 18.47 6.18 -5.78
CA SER A 131 19.91 5.87 -5.86
C SER A 131 20.63 6.47 -4.65
N ARG A 132 20.76 5.69 -3.57
CA ARG A 132 21.42 6.12 -2.32
C ARG A 132 22.30 5.02 -1.76
N GLN A 133 23.53 5.37 -1.42
CA GLN A 133 24.45 4.45 -0.75
C GLN A 133 23.99 4.16 0.68
N ILE A 134 23.96 2.87 1.01
CA ILE A 134 23.62 2.37 2.34
C ILE A 134 24.92 2.16 3.13
N PRO A 135 25.03 2.70 4.36
CA PRO A 135 26.14 2.41 5.27
C PRO A 135 26.31 0.90 5.49
N ALA A 136 27.55 0.42 5.59
CA ALA A 136 27.85 -1.02 5.68
C ALA A 136 27.12 -1.72 6.84
N ASN A 137 27.00 -1.03 7.98
CA ASN A 137 26.31 -1.51 9.18
C ASN A 137 24.78 -1.60 9.05
N LEU A 138 24.18 -1.00 8.01
CA LEU A 138 22.72 -0.97 7.79
C LEU A 138 22.27 -1.80 6.58
N LYS A 139 23.19 -2.47 5.87
CA LYS A 139 22.89 -3.22 4.64
C LYS A 139 21.83 -4.31 4.82
N LEU A 140 21.74 -4.91 6.00
CA LEU A 140 20.74 -5.95 6.30
C LEU A 140 19.38 -5.37 6.74
N ALA A 141 19.37 -4.13 7.22
CA ALA A 141 18.17 -3.50 7.78
C ALA A 141 17.42 -2.64 6.77
N ILE A 142 18.10 -2.13 5.74
CA ILE A 142 17.53 -1.25 4.71
C ILE A 142 17.36 -2.05 3.41
N PRO A 143 16.13 -2.18 2.90
CA PRO A 143 15.89 -2.91 1.67
C PRO A 143 16.57 -2.26 0.46
N SER A 144 17.33 -3.08 -0.29
CA SER A 144 17.95 -2.70 -1.55
C SER A 144 17.85 -3.82 -2.56
N TYR A 145 17.68 -3.46 -3.83
CA TYR A 145 17.39 -4.42 -4.90
C TYR A 145 18.10 -4.04 -6.18
N GLU A 146 18.54 -5.05 -6.92
CA GLU A 146 19.06 -4.88 -8.28
C GLU A 146 17.93 -4.56 -9.24
N VAL A 147 18.09 -3.53 -10.07
CA VAL A 147 17.03 -3.09 -10.99
C VAL A 147 16.91 -4.04 -12.19
N LYS A 148 18.05 -4.59 -12.65
CA LYS A 148 18.08 -5.47 -13.84
C LYS A 148 17.23 -6.72 -13.65
N SER A 149 17.18 -7.28 -12.44
CA SER A 149 16.36 -8.45 -12.15
C SER A 149 14.87 -8.14 -12.27
N PHE A 150 14.43 -6.92 -11.97
CA PHE A 150 13.01 -6.54 -12.08
C PHE A 150 12.49 -6.40 -13.51
N LYS A 151 13.36 -6.23 -14.50
CA LYS A 151 13.00 -5.95 -15.90
C LYS A 151 11.93 -6.91 -16.49
N PRO A 152 12.09 -8.25 -16.48
CA PRO A 152 11.10 -9.15 -17.04
C PRO A 152 9.72 -9.04 -16.38
N VAL A 153 9.66 -8.82 -15.07
CA VAL A 153 8.37 -8.69 -14.37
C VAL A 153 7.74 -7.34 -14.65
N ILE A 154 8.53 -6.27 -14.74
CA ILE A 154 8.04 -4.95 -15.12
C ILE A 154 7.45 -5.01 -16.54
N ALA A 155 8.14 -5.65 -17.49
CA ALA A 155 7.62 -5.83 -18.83
C ALA A 155 6.26 -6.55 -18.81
N LYS A 156 6.14 -7.64 -18.06
CA LYS A 156 4.87 -8.36 -17.89
C LYS A 156 3.79 -7.52 -17.20
N ASN A 157 4.14 -6.70 -16.22
CA ASN A 157 3.21 -5.77 -15.58
C ASN A 157 2.66 -4.77 -16.61
N ILE A 158 3.53 -4.13 -17.39
CA ILE A 158 3.14 -3.17 -18.43
C ILE A 158 2.35 -3.85 -19.55
N GLU A 159 2.73 -5.07 -19.95
CA GLU A 159 1.97 -5.89 -20.90
C GLU A 159 0.52 -6.08 -20.43
N ASN A 160 0.33 -6.47 -19.17
CA ASN A 160 -1.00 -6.63 -18.58
C ASN A 160 -1.78 -5.32 -18.50
N VAL A 161 -1.09 -4.19 -18.27
CA VAL A 161 -1.72 -2.85 -18.32
C VAL A 161 -2.28 -2.57 -19.70
N ILE A 162 -1.48 -2.75 -20.76
CA ILE A 162 -1.92 -2.50 -22.14
C ILE A 162 -3.02 -3.48 -22.53
N LEU A 163 -2.90 -4.76 -22.16
CA LEU A 163 -3.90 -5.79 -22.40
C LEU A 163 -5.24 -5.43 -21.75
N GLN A 164 -5.24 -4.99 -20.48
CA GLN A 164 -6.44 -4.53 -19.79
C GLN A 164 -7.05 -3.29 -20.45
N LEU A 165 -6.23 -2.37 -20.96
CA LEU A 165 -6.70 -1.13 -21.58
C LEU A 165 -7.31 -1.35 -22.97
N LYS A 166 -6.71 -2.24 -23.77
CA LYS A 166 -7.20 -2.62 -25.11
C LYS A 166 -8.38 -3.58 -25.06
N ASN A 167 -8.41 -4.48 -24.07
CA ASN A 167 -9.35 -5.59 -23.98
C ASN A 167 -9.29 -6.50 -25.23
N ASP A 168 -8.10 -6.64 -25.82
CA ASP A 168 -7.85 -7.42 -27.04
C ASP A 168 -6.37 -7.86 -27.07
N ARG A 169 -6.02 -8.78 -27.99
CA ARG A 169 -4.66 -9.29 -28.18
C ARG A 169 -3.67 -8.16 -28.52
N LEU A 170 -2.44 -8.33 -28.04
CA LEU A 170 -1.34 -7.42 -28.33
C LEU A 170 -0.73 -7.74 -29.71
N SER A 171 -0.62 -6.70 -30.52
CA SER A 171 0.14 -6.69 -31.78
C SER A 171 1.65 -6.58 -31.51
N ASN A 172 2.47 -6.79 -32.53
CA ASN A 172 3.93 -6.63 -32.42
C ASN A 172 4.33 -5.19 -32.02
N SER A 173 3.64 -4.17 -32.55
CA SER A 173 3.87 -2.78 -32.14
C SER A 173 3.50 -2.49 -30.68
N ASP A 174 2.54 -3.23 -30.11
CA ASP A 174 2.24 -3.11 -28.67
C ASP A 174 3.37 -3.73 -27.83
N ARG A 175 3.94 -4.85 -28.27
CA ARG A 175 5.05 -5.53 -27.58
C ARG A 175 6.33 -4.69 -27.58
N GLU A 176 6.70 -4.13 -28.72
CA GLU A 176 7.83 -3.17 -28.83
C GLU A 176 7.62 -1.97 -27.91
N PHE A 177 6.37 -1.48 -27.81
CA PHE A 177 6.03 -0.39 -26.92
C PHE A 177 6.08 -0.76 -25.43
N VAL A 178 5.73 -2.00 -25.08
CA VAL A 178 5.91 -2.53 -23.71
C VAL A 178 7.39 -2.53 -23.33
N GLU A 179 8.27 -2.96 -24.25
CA GLU A 179 9.72 -2.90 -24.04
C GLU A 179 10.20 -1.46 -23.87
N GLU A 180 9.78 -0.54 -24.74
CA GLU A 180 10.11 0.88 -24.64
C GLU A 180 9.69 1.50 -23.29
N LEU A 181 8.48 1.22 -22.82
CA LEU A 181 7.98 1.68 -21.52
C LEU A 181 8.75 1.05 -20.35
N THR A 182 9.18 -0.19 -20.50
CA THR A 182 9.97 -0.91 -19.49
C THR A 182 11.36 -0.31 -19.38
N GLU A 183 12.01 -0.03 -20.51
CA GLU A 183 13.29 0.67 -20.52
C GLU A 183 13.14 2.06 -19.89
N LEU A 184 12.10 2.82 -20.24
CA LEU A 184 11.88 4.15 -19.66
C LEU A 184 11.74 4.15 -18.13
N LEU A 185 11.26 3.05 -17.53
CA LEU A 185 11.18 2.90 -16.07
C LEU A 185 12.51 2.57 -15.39
N ILE A 186 13.45 2.00 -16.15
CA ILE A 186 14.73 1.45 -15.66
C ILE A 186 15.91 2.33 -16.06
N GLU A 187 15.83 2.98 -17.22
CA GLU A 187 16.85 3.84 -17.80
C GLU A 187 17.15 5.01 -16.85
N GLY A 188 18.45 5.30 -16.68
CA GLY A 188 18.91 6.33 -15.75
C GLY A 188 18.89 5.93 -14.27
N LYS A 189 18.42 4.73 -13.92
CA LYS A 189 18.54 4.21 -12.54
C LYS A 189 19.89 3.57 -12.29
N SER A 190 20.37 3.75 -11.06
CA SER A 190 21.51 2.99 -10.52
C SER A 190 21.25 1.48 -10.64
N PRO A 191 22.30 0.65 -10.86
CA PRO A 191 22.16 -0.81 -10.89
C PRO A 191 21.42 -1.38 -9.68
N THR A 192 21.59 -0.73 -8.52
CA THR A 192 20.89 -1.02 -7.28
C THR A 192 20.08 0.19 -6.83
N ILE A 193 18.84 -0.03 -6.42
CA ILE A 193 17.97 0.96 -5.80
C ILE A 193 17.76 0.66 -4.32
N THR A 194 17.67 1.72 -3.53
CA THR A 194 17.32 1.67 -2.11
C THR A 194 15.87 2.10 -1.95
N ILE A 195 15.11 1.42 -1.10
CA ILE A 195 13.67 1.69 -0.95
C ILE A 195 13.44 2.73 0.16
N PRO A 196 12.81 3.88 -0.16
CA PRO A 196 12.39 4.82 0.87
C PRO A 196 11.35 4.19 1.82
N TYR A 197 11.32 4.63 3.08
CA TYR A 197 10.39 4.08 4.06
C TYR A 197 8.95 4.53 3.76
N PRO A 198 7.99 3.61 3.56
CA PRO A 198 6.61 3.98 3.33
C PRO A 198 5.94 4.38 4.65
N SER A 199 5.38 5.59 4.72
CA SER A 199 4.57 5.97 5.88
C SER A 199 3.25 5.20 5.92
N THR A 200 2.67 5.04 7.10
CA THR A 200 1.35 4.42 7.28
C THR A 200 0.27 5.11 6.45
N SER A 201 0.28 6.45 6.41
CA SER A 201 -0.66 7.21 5.58
C SER A 201 -0.51 6.89 4.09
N PHE A 202 0.72 6.79 3.57
CA PHE A 202 0.95 6.39 2.19
C PHE A 202 0.36 5.00 1.89
N VAL A 203 0.60 4.03 2.78
CA VAL A 203 0.10 2.67 2.61
C VAL A 203 -1.43 2.61 2.64
N ILE A 204 -2.08 3.39 3.50
CA ILE A 204 -3.55 3.51 3.54
C ILE A 204 -4.07 4.16 2.25
N GLN A 205 -3.43 5.22 1.75
CA GLN A 205 -3.82 5.84 0.47
C GLN A 205 -3.67 4.85 -0.71
N LEU A 206 -2.60 4.04 -0.71
CA LEU A 206 -2.42 3.00 -1.71
C LEU A 206 -3.52 1.92 -1.60
N MET A 207 -3.83 1.49 -0.39
CA MET A 207 -4.92 0.54 -0.12
C MET A 207 -6.27 1.07 -0.57
N GLU A 208 -6.56 2.35 -0.30
CA GLU A 208 -7.74 3.06 -0.78
C GLU A 208 -7.78 3.12 -2.31
N ARG A 209 -6.66 3.40 -2.97
CA ARG A 209 -6.57 3.41 -4.43
C ARG A 209 -6.89 2.04 -5.04
N LEU A 210 -6.42 0.96 -4.40
CA LEU A 210 -6.60 -0.43 -4.85
C LEU A 210 -8.02 -0.93 -4.59
N SER A 211 -8.55 -0.70 -3.39
CA SER A 211 -9.88 -1.20 -2.97
C SER A 211 -11.04 -0.31 -3.36
N LYS A 212 -10.78 0.98 -3.65
CA LYS A 212 -11.79 2.03 -3.90
C LYS A 212 -12.68 2.31 -2.67
N LEU A 213 -12.19 1.98 -1.48
CA LEU A 213 -12.83 2.29 -0.20
C LEU A 213 -12.28 3.62 0.36
N ASN A 214 -13.11 4.39 1.06
CA ASN A 214 -12.71 5.67 1.65
C ASN A 214 -12.02 5.45 3.02
N LEU A 215 -10.78 4.97 3.00
CA LEU A 215 -10.03 4.58 4.19
C LEU A 215 -9.36 5.77 4.85
N MET A 216 -8.89 6.74 4.06
CA MET A 216 -8.20 7.92 4.59
C MET A 216 -9.12 8.77 5.45
N LYS A 217 -10.40 8.92 5.07
CA LYS A 217 -11.38 9.63 5.88
C LYS A 217 -11.49 9.03 7.30
N LEU A 218 -11.66 7.72 7.40
CA LEU A 218 -11.75 7.02 8.70
C LEU A 218 -10.44 7.13 9.48
N TYR A 219 -9.30 6.99 8.79
CA TYR A 219 -7.99 7.12 9.41
C TYR A 219 -7.78 8.51 10.03
N ASP A 220 -8.16 9.57 9.32
CA ASP A 220 -8.02 10.95 9.78
C ASP A 220 -8.96 11.23 10.95
N GLU A 221 -10.22 10.77 10.88
CA GLU A 221 -11.21 10.88 11.96
C GLU A 221 -10.72 10.17 13.25
N TYR A 222 -10.15 8.98 13.13
CA TYR A 222 -9.64 8.25 14.28
C TYR A 222 -8.29 8.78 14.80
N SER A 223 -7.54 9.50 13.96
CA SER A 223 -6.24 10.03 14.33
C SER A 223 -6.32 11.05 15.46
N TYR A 224 -7.44 11.76 15.56
CA TYR A 224 -7.75 12.65 16.66
C TYR A 224 -7.55 11.99 18.05
N PHE A 225 -7.98 10.73 18.20
CA PHE A 225 -7.97 10.00 19.47
C PHE A 225 -6.60 9.41 19.86
N VAL A 226 -5.58 9.57 19.02
CA VAL A 226 -4.21 9.11 19.30
C VAL A 226 -3.35 10.22 19.91
N HIS A 227 -3.69 11.48 19.66
CA HIS A 227 -2.94 12.63 20.15
C HIS A 227 -3.42 13.04 21.54
N SER A 228 -2.53 13.65 22.32
CA SER A 228 -2.81 14.09 23.69
C SER A 228 -3.62 15.39 23.73
N TYR A 229 -4.70 15.48 22.96
CA TYR A 229 -5.69 16.55 23.09
C TYR A 229 -6.52 16.28 24.34
N ASP A 230 -6.74 17.30 25.16
CA ASP A 230 -7.56 17.21 26.36
C ASP A 230 -9.01 16.84 26.02
N GLU A 231 -9.50 17.24 24.85
CA GLU A 231 -10.82 16.85 24.37
C GLU A 231 -10.87 15.39 23.85
N ALA A 232 -9.72 14.76 23.59
CA ALA A 232 -9.63 13.33 23.32
C ALA A 232 -9.54 12.49 24.61
N TRP A 233 -9.33 13.13 25.78
CA TRP A 233 -9.29 12.45 27.07
C TRP A 233 -10.70 12.15 27.54
N GLN A 234 -10.95 10.89 27.83
CA GLN A 234 -12.23 10.49 28.39
C GLN A 234 -12.17 10.58 29.92
N LEU A 235 -12.57 11.74 30.46
CA LEU A 235 -12.67 11.95 31.92
C LEU A 235 -13.85 11.19 32.53
N TYR A 236 -14.98 11.14 31.82
CA TYR A 236 -16.14 10.34 32.18
C TYR A 236 -16.59 9.51 30.98
N PRO A 237 -16.73 8.18 31.12
CA PRO A 237 -17.32 7.39 30.07
C PRO A 237 -18.80 7.74 29.95
N PHE A 238 -19.29 7.88 28.71
CA PHE A 238 -20.73 7.89 28.44
C PHE A 238 -21.51 9.07 29.05
N SER A 239 -20.97 10.27 28.89
CA SER A 239 -21.58 11.49 29.41
C SER A 239 -22.93 11.85 28.75
N SER A 240 -23.24 11.24 27.59
CA SER A 240 -24.46 11.50 26.83
C SER A 240 -24.96 10.30 26.03
N VAL A 241 -26.29 10.15 25.90
CA VAL A 241 -26.94 9.16 25.01
C VAL A 241 -26.55 9.40 23.54
N LEU A 242 -26.28 10.65 23.15
CA LEU A 242 -25.86 10.97 21.79
C LEU A 242 -24.46 10.40 21.51
N GLU A 243 -23.55 10.47 22.48
CA GLU A 243 -22.19 9.92 22.41
C GLU A 243 -22.24 8.40 22.12
N PHE A 244 -23.13 7.67 22.80
CA PHE A 244 -23.38 6.26 22.51
C PHE A 244 -23.88 5.99 21.09
N LYS A 245 -24.81 6.81 20.60
CA LYS A 245 -25.39 6.64 19.26
C LYS A 245 -24.34 6.88 18.19
N ILE A 246 -23.51 7.93 18.37
CA ILE A 246 -22.38 8.24 17.48
C ILE A 246 -21.38 7.09 17.50
N PHE A 247 -20.90 6.70 18.68
CA PHE A 247 -19.90 5.63 18.79
C PHE A 247 -20.39 4.29 18.21
N LYS A 248 -21.65 3.92 18.46
CA LYS A 248 -22.26 2.74 17.85
C LYS A 248 -22.33 2.83 16.32
N HIS A 249 -22.58 4.01 15.78
CA HIS A 249 -22.55 4.25 14.34
C HIS A 249 -21.14 4.08 13.78
N GLU A 250 -20.13 4.68 14.42
CA GLU A 250 -18.72 4.57 14.03
C GLU A 250 -18.22 3.13 14.05
N ILE A 251 -18.55 2.35 15.10
CA ILE A 251 -18.23 0.91 15.13
C ILE A 251 -18.85 0.16 13.95
N ARG A 252 -20.10 0.47 13.58
CA ARG A 252 -20.77 -0.20 12.45
C ARG A 252 -20.08 0.14 11.13
N LEU A 253 -19.75 1.42 10.91
CA LEU A 253 -18.99 1.85 9.73
C LEU A 253 -17.63 1.17 9.66
N PHE A 254 -16.91 1.12 10.79
CA PHE A 254 -15.64 0.42 10.90
C PHE A 254 -15.76 -1.05 10.50
N ILE A 255 -16.71 -1.78 11.10
CA ILE A 255 -16.94 -3.21 10.78
C ILE A 255 -17.23 -3.38 9.30
N GLU A 256 -18.10 -2.55 8.72
CA GLU A 256 -18.45 -2.62 7.30
C GLU A 256 -17.22 -2.44 6.40
N VAL A 257 -16.36 -1.46 6.72
CA VAL A 257 -15.13 -1.20 5.97
C VAL A 257 -14.15 -2.36 6.09
N ILE A 258 -13.95 -2.91 7.29
CA ILE A 258 -13.08 -4.08 7.49
C ILE A 258 -13.62 -5.29 6.72
N SER A 259 -14.93 -5.57 6.77
CA SER A 259 -15.54 -6.66 6.01
C SER A 259 -15.36 -6.49 4.50
N LYS A 260 -15.50 -5.25 3.99
CA LYS A 260 -15.25 -4.94 2.57
C LYS A 260 -13.77 -5.13 2.18
N LEU A 261 -12.83 -4.76 3.06
CA LEU A 261 -11.40 -5.01 2.84
C LEU A 261 -11.07 -6.50 2.80
N LEU A 262 -11.63 -7.30 3.71
CA LEU A 262 -11.46 -8.75 3.71
C LEU A 262 -12.06 -9.40 2.45
N THR A 263 -13.25 -8.94 2.03
CA THR A 263 -13.88 -9.41 0.77
C THR A 263 -13.02 -9.04 -0.44
N PHE A 264 -12.49 -7.81 -0.47
CA PHE A 264 -11.58 -7.37 -1.52
C PHE A 264 -10.33 -8.25 -1.58
N TYR A 265 -9.73 -8.56 -0.43
CA TYR A 265 -8.58 -9.45 -0.34
C TYR A 265 -8.90 -10.86 -0.86
N GLU A 266 -9.99 -11.46 -0.39
CA GLU A 266 -10.42 -12.79 -0.80
C GLU A 266 -10.58 -12.89 -2.33
N ASN A 267 -11.21 -11.89 -2.95
CA ASN A 267 -11.43 -11.86 -4.39
C ASN A 267 -10.15 -11.63 -5.21
N ASN A 268 -9.13 -10.97 -4.65
CA ASN A 268 -7.91 -10.64 -5.37
C ASN A 268 -6.78 -11.65 -5.17
N ILE A 269 -6.82 -12.42 -4.08
CA ILE A 269 -5.71 -13.30 -3.67
C ILE A 269 -6.14 -14.75 -3.47
N ILE A 270 -7.31 -15.01 -2.87
CA ILE A 270 -7.73 -16.38 -2.51
C ILE A 270 -8.50 -17.05 -3.65
N LYS A 271 -9.44 -16.33 -4.28
CA LYS A 271 -10.35 -16.86 -5.31
C LYS A 271 -9.82 -16.74 -6.75
N ARG A 272 -8.57 -16.31 -6.93
CA ARG A 272 -7.90 -16.29 -8.24
C ARG A 272 -7.25 -17.62 -8.54
#